data_AF-A0A679HJD6-F1
#
_entry.id   AF-A0A679HJD6-F1
#
_cell.length_a   1.000
_cell.length_b   1.000
_cell.length_c   1.000
_cell.angle_alpha   90.00
_cell.angle_beta   90.00
_cell.angle_gamma   90.00
#
_symmetry.space_group_name_H-M   'P 1'
#
loop_
_entity.id
_entity.type
_entity.pdbx_description
1 polymer ?
#
loop_
_entity_poly.entity_id
_entity_poly.type
_entity_poly.pdbx_seq_one_letter_code
_entity_poly.pdbx_strand_id
1 'polypeptide(L)'
;MKLHHIAIWTFRLEELKDFYVRFLGGTSNEKYINPKKGFESYFISFDEGPTLELMSRVDVQNTPIEENRRGLTHLAFTFPSKEEILRFTEEMRSEGYTIAGEPRTSGDGYFESVVLDPDGNRLECVYKKEPEAERTEAALCPNIETKRLLLRPFQENDAEAFFACCQNPNLGNNAGWAPHKTLNESREILHGAFIGQEGIWAVTLKDTQQLIASIGIVPDPKRENPQVRMLGYWLDEPYWGKGYMSEAVQAVLNYGFNELQLSLITANCYPHNKRSQQVLKRNGFIYEGTLHQAELTYNGNIYDHECYYIPNIARPTEQDYDELIQLWEKSVRTTHHFLTEESIQFYKPLIRNHYLPAVELFIIRNSHGKIAAFMGLSDELIEMLFVHPDEQGKGYGKRLIEYAIRQKQIDKVDVNEDNDQALRFYQHLGFEIIGRDETDSMGKPYPILHLQLADDKK
;
A
#
# COMPACT_ATOMS: atom_id res chain seq x y z
N MET A 1 -0.92 24.00 7.69
CA MET A 1 0.10 25.07 7.75
C MET A 1 1.46 24.38 7.91
N LYS A 2 2.52 24.85 7.21
CA LYS A 2 3.87 24.25 7.25
C LYS A 2 4.89 25.29 7.72
N LEU A 3 5.91 24.88 8.46
CA LEU A 3 7.05 25.75 8.79
C LEU A 3 7.85 25.99 7.50
N HIS A 4 7.96 27.24 7.07
CA HIS A 4 8.63 27.56 5.80
C HIS A 4 10.14 27.67 5.97
N HIS A 5 10.60 28.45 6.95
CA HIS A 5 12.03 28.62 7.21
C HIS A 5 12.28 28.97 8.68
N ILE A 6 13.53 28.77 9.11
CA ILE A 6 14.09 29.23 10.39
C ILE A 6 15.21 30.21 10.05
N ALA A 7 15.29 31.35 10.74
CA ALA A 7 16.29 32.38 10.48
C ALA A 7 17.33 32.47 11.61
N ILE A 8 18.61 32.63 11.24
CA ILE A 8 19.74 32.81 12.16
C ILE A 8 20.49 34.09 11.79
N TRP A 9 20.78 34.92 12.80
CA TRP A 9 21.69 36.05 12.65
C TRP A 9 23.15 35.62 12.81
N THR A 10 24.01 36.09 11.91
CA THR A 10 25.43 35.75 11.87
C THR A 10 26.29 36.95 11.50
N PHE A 11 27.51 37.00 12.06
CA PHE A 11 28.58 37.92 11.66
C PHE A 11 29.55 37.28 10.67
N ARG A 12 29.40 35.98 10.42
CA ARG A 12 30.28 35.15 9.59
C ARG A 12 29.48 34.47 8.50
N LEU A 13 28.73 35.28 7.76
CA LEU A 13 27.73 34.80 6.80
C LEU A 13 28.28 33.77 5.80
N GLU A 14 29.48 34.00 5.26
CA GLU A 14 30.10 33.06 4.31
C GLU A 14 30.56 31.75 4.98
N GLU A 15 31.23 31.85 6.14
CA GLU A 15 31.70 30.69 6.90
C GLU A 15 30.54 29.81 7.35
N LEU A 16 29.44 30.43 7.81
CA LEU A 16 28.24 29.72 8.24
C LEU A 16 27.55 29.05 7.05
N LYS A 17 27.44 29.72 5.91
CA LYS A 17 26.91 29.12 4.67
C LYS A 17 27.76 27.93 4.24
N ASP A 18 29.08 28.09 4.16
CA ASP A 18 30.01 27.02 3.76
C ASP A 18 29.94 25.82 4.72
N PHE A 19 29.78 26.08 6.02
CA PHE A 19 29.59 25.04 7.03
C PHE A 19 28.36 24.16 6.74
N TYR A 20 27.17 24.77 6.59
CA TYR A 20 25.94 24.01 6.38
C TYR A 20 25.93 23.29 5.02
N VAL A 21 26.54 23.89 4.00
CA VAL A 21 26.68 23.26 2.68
C VAL A 21 27.62 22.06 2.73
N ARG A 22 28.79 22.22 3.34
CA ARG A 22 29.84 21.20 3.34
C ARG A 22 29.50 20.03 4.25
N PHE A 23 29.11 20.30 5.49
CA PHE A 23 29.02 19.28 6.53
C PHE A 23 27.64 18.64 6.63
N LEU A 24 26.60 19.37 6.23
CA LEU A 24 25.21 18.93 6.37
C LEU A 24 24.49 18.80 5.02
N GLY A 25 25.24 18.84 3.91
CA GLY A 25 24.71 18.63 2.56
C GLY A 25 23.72 19.71 2.09
N GLY A 26 23.72 20.88 2.73
CA GLY A 26 22.80 21.96 2.36
C GLY A 26 23.10 22.53 0.95
N THR A 27 22.07 23.01 0.27
CA THR A 27 22.20 23.75 -0.99
C THR A 27 21.88 25.23 -0.77
N SER A 28 22.85 26.11 -1.03
CA SER A 28 22.68 27.56 -0.92
C SER A 28 22.10 28.17 -2.21
N ASN A 29 21.27 29.20 -2.05
CA ASN A 29 20.92 30.11 -3.14
C ASN A 29 22.05 31.12 -3.45
N GLU A 30 21.81 31.99 -4.45
CA GLU A 30 22.63 33.19 -4.67
C GLU A 30 22.47 34.20 -3.52
N LYS A 31 23.58 34.89 -3.19
CA LYS A 31 23.62 35.86 -2.11
C LYS A 31 22.66 37.02 -2.37
N TYR A 32 21.79 37.29 -1.41
CA TYR A 32 20.96 38.48 -1.43
C TYR A 32 21.64 39.62 -0.66
N ILE A 33 21.63 40.84 -1.23
CA ILE A 33 22.23 42.03 -0.64
C ILE A 33 21.24 43.20 -0.72
N ASN A 34 21.00 43.86 0.42
CA ASN A 34 20.27 45.12 0.51
C ASN A 34 21.19 46.22 1.09
N PRO A 35 21.85 47.01 0.22
CA PRO A 35 22.83 48.01 0.65
C PRO A 35 22.23 49.11 1.53
N LYS A 36 20.97 49.49 1.31
CA LYS A 36 20.29 50.56 2.08
C LYS A 36 20.10 50.18 3.55
N LYS A 37 19.94 48.88 3.83
CA LYS A 37 19.74 48.34 5.18
C LYS A 37 21.01 47.70 5.75
N GLY A 38 22.09 47.65 4.96
CA GLY A 38 23.30 46.89 5.28
C GLY A 38 22.99 45.42 5.60
N PHE A 39 22.03 44.82 4.87
CA PHE A 39 21.52 43.48 5.11
C PHE A 39 21.97 42.51 4.02
N GLU A 40 22.38 41.32 4.41
CA GLU A 40 22.78 40.24 3.50
C GLU A 40 22.17 38.92 3.97
N SER A 41 21.82 38.02 3.05
CA SER A 41 21.35 36.69 3.42
C SER A 41 21.58 35.58 2.39
N TYR A 42 21.54 34.35 2.89
CA TYR A 42 21.46 33.11 2.14
C TYR A 42 20.28 32.27 2.64
N PHE A 43 19.66 31.51 1.74
CA PHE A 43 18.79 30.39 2.08
C PHE A 43 19.52 29.08 1.82
N ILE A 44 19.57 28.23 2.83
CA ILE A 44 20.09 26.87 2.74
C ILE A 44 18.90 25.90 2.74
N SER A 45 18.79 25.12 1.68
CA SER A 45 17.77 24.08 1.54
C SER A 45 18.40 22.71 1.80
N PHE A 46 17.63 21.80 2.40
CA PHE A 46 17.98 20.39 2.61
C PHE A 46 16.99 19.51 1.83
N ASP A 47 17.20 18.19 1.83
CA ASP A 47 16.39 17.23 1.06
C ASP A 47 14.88 17.39 1.31
N GLU A 48 14.49 17.54 2.58
CA GLU A 48 13.11 17.79 2.99
C GLU A 48 13.04 18.76 4.18
N GLY A 49 11.89 19.44 4.32
CA GLY A 49 11.59 20.28 5.48
C GLY A 49 11.82 21.79 5.27
N PRO A 50 11.88 22.58 6.37
CA PRO A 50 12.06 24.02 6.31
C PRO A 50 13.48 24.42 5.89
N THR A 51 13.62 25.53 5.18
CA THR A 51 14.94 26.08 4.82
C THR A 51 15.56 26.87 5.98
N LEU A 52 16.88 26.99 6.01
CA LEU A 52 17.59 27.86 6.95
C LEU A 52 17.93 29.19 6.27
N GLU A 53 17.44 30.32 6.80
CA GLU A 53 17.84 31.65 6.36
C GLU A 53 19.01 32.14 7.22
N LEU A 54 20.18 32.30 6.62
CA LEU A 54 21.36 32.88 7.26
C LEU A 54 21.37 34.37 6.96
N MET A 55 21.36 35.21 7.99
CA MET A 55 21.13 36.63 7.87
C MET A 55 22.26 37.41 8.54
N SER A 56 22.73 38.48 7.90
CA SER A 56 23.68 39.43 8.47
C SER A 56 23.15 40.85 8.33
N ARG A 57 23.36 41.67 9.35
CA ARG A 57 23.05 43.10 9.30
C ARG A 57 23.98 43.90 10.21
N VAL A 58 24.38 45.09 9.74
CA VAL A 58 25.41 45.93 10.37
C VAL A 58 25.10 46.43 11.80
N ASP A 59 23.83 46.42 12.21
CA ASP A 59 23.37 46.90 13.52
C ASP A 59 23.06 45.78 14.53
N VAL A 60 23.25 44.51 14.14
CA VAL A 60 23.09 43.36 15.05
C VAL A 60 24.28 43.31 16.00
N GLN A 61 24.04 43.06 17.29
CA GLN A 61 25.09 42.97 18.29
C GLN A 61 25.65 41.54 18.38
N ASN A 62 26.98 41.42 18.46
CA ASN A 62 27.65 40.14 18.64
C ASN A 62 27.65 39.73 20.12
N THR A 63 26.53 39.15 20.54
CA THR A 63 26.37 38.61 21.90
C THR A 63 26.61 37.09 21.86
N PRO A 64 27.56 36.57 22.64
CA PRO A 64 27.78 35.12 22.73
C PRO A 64 26.50 34.37 23.11
N ILE A 65 26.29 33.19 22.51
CA ILE A 65 25.16 32.33 22.83
C ILE A 65 25.46 31.59 24.14
N GLU A 66 24.73 31.92 25.20
CA GLU A 66 24.81 31.19 26.47
C GLU A 66 24.10 29.83 26.38
N GLU A 67 24.66 28.82 27.05
CA GLU A 67 24.15 27.44 27.05
C GLU A 67 22.71 27.32 27.58
N ASN A 68 22.38 28.05 28.65
CA ASN A 68 21.08 27.96 29.33
C ASN A 68 20.18 29.18 29.07
N ARG A 69 20.07 29.60 27.80
CA ARG A 69 19.21 30.72 27.40
C ARG A 69 17.75 30.30 27.13
N ARG A 70 16.81 31.22 27.35
CA ARG A 70 15.43 31.09 26.85
C ARG A 70 15.38 31.44 25.36
N GLY A 71 14.68 30.64 24.54
CA GLY A 71 14.54 30.86 23.10
C GLY A 71 14.82 29.60 22.28
N LEU A 72 15.32 29.76 21.05
CA LEU A 72 15.78 28.65 20.21
C LEU A 72 17.04 28.02 20.82
N THR A 73 16.91 26.76 21.26
CA THR A 73 17.94 26.03 22.03
C THR A 73 18.91 25.25 21.15
N HIS A 74 18.40 24.49 20.18
CA HIS A 74 19.19 23.71 19.23
C HIS A 74 18.42 23.54 17.91
N LEU A 75 19.14 23.07 16.89
CA LEU A 75 18.59 22.47 15.69
C LEU A 75 19.01 21.00 15.65
N ALA A 76 18.11 20.10 15.27
CA ALA A 76 18.40 18.66 15.19
C ALA A 76 18.43 18.18 13.74
N PHE A 77 19.43 17.38 13.41
CA PHE A 77 19.64 16.75 12.10
C PHE A 77 19.66 15.24 12.24
N THR A 78 18.89 14.54 11.41
CA THR A 78 18.86 13.08 11.39
C THR A 78 20.02 12.54 10.55
N PHE A 79 20.76 11.58 11.11
CA PHE A 79 21.84 10.87 10.44
C PHE A 79 21.40 9.44 10.11
N PRO A 80 21.94 8.83 9.05
CA PRO A 80 21.48 7.51 8.59
C PRO A 80 21.96 6.36 9.49
N SER A 81 23.02 6.55 10.29
CA SER A 81 23.50 5.54 11.24
C SER A 81 24.27 6.12 12.43
N LYS A 82 24.56 5.27 13.43
CA LYS A 82 25.42 5.63 14.57
C LYS A 82 26.85 5.91 14.13
N GLU A 83 27.36 5.13 13.18
CA GLU A 83 28.71 5.24 12.63
C GLU A 83 28.91 6.57 11.92
N GLU A 84 27.88 7.06 11.22
CA GLU A 84 27.92 8.36 10.55
C GLU A 84 27.95 9.51 11.56
N ILE A 85 27.21 9.41 12.67
CA ILE A 85 27.31 10.39 13.77
C ILE A 85 28.71 10.39 14.39
N LEU A 86 29.29 9.20 14.62
CA LEU A 86 30.65 9.09 15.15
C LEU A 86 31.68 9.70 14.20
N ARG A 87 31.61 9.36 12.91
CA ARG A 87 32.51 9.88 11.88
C ARG A 87 32.39 11.39 11.76
N PHE A 88 31.17 11.90 11.67
CA PHE A 88 30.89 13.33 11.62
C PHE A 88 31.45 14.06 12.85
N THR A 89 31.19 13.55 14.04
CA THR A 89 31.68 14.17 15.29
C THR A 89 33.20 14.21 15.33
N GLU A 90 33.88 13.15 14.88
CA GLU A 90 35.35 13.12 14.83
C GLU A 90 35.91 14.06 13.76
N GLU A 91 35.25 14.17 12.60
CA GLU A 91 35.61 15.13 11.57
C GLU A 91 35.51 16.57 12.11
N MET A 92 34.39 16.92 12.73
CA MET A 92 34.17 18.22 13.36
C MET A 92 35.23 18.53 14.42
N ARG A 93 35.56 17.54 15.27
CA ARG A 93 36.61 17.66 16.28
C ARG A 93 37.99 17.91 15.65
N SER A 94 38.32 17.19 14.58
CA SER A 94 39.59 17.31 13.89
C SER A 94 39.77 18.67 13.20
N GLU A 95 38.68 19.29 12.77
CA GLU A 95 38.66 20.63 12.18
C GLU A 95 38.53 21.77 13.20
N GLY A 96 38.51 21.43 14.50
CA GLY A 96 38.55 22.40 15.59
C GLY A 96 37.19 22.95 16.01
N TYR A 97 36.09 22.34 15.58
CA TYR A 97 34.75 22.68 16.05
C TYR A 97 34.51 22.12 17.46
N THR A 98 33.69 22.83 18.24
CA THR A 98 33.39 22.44 19.62
C THR A 98 32.35 21.32 19.64
N ILE A 99 32.70 20.20 20.28
CA ILE A 99 31.77 19.11 20.61
C ILE A 99 31.13 19.43 21.95
N ALA A 100 29.90 19.94 21.93
CA ALA A 100 29.14 20.30 23.13
C ALA A 100 28.50 19.10 23.84
N GLY A 101 28.42 17.95 23.16
CA GLY A 101 27.90 16.70 23.71
C GLY A 101 28.53 15.51 23.00
N GLU A 102 29.23 14.67 23.75
CA GLU A 102 29.87 13.47 23.22
C GLU A 102 28.84 12.45 22.72
N PRO A 103 29.16 11.65 21.67
CA PRO A 103 28.30 10.61 21.15
C PRO A 103 27.85 9.65 22.25
N ARG A 104 26.54 9.56 22.47
CA ARG A 104 25.94 8.75 23.53
C ARG A 104 24.57 8.23 23.12
N THR A 105 24.07 7.23 23.83
CA THR A 105 22.65 6.86 23.73
C THR A 105 21.87 7.59 24.82
N SER A 106 20.83 8.34 24.43
CA SER A 106 19.92 9.04 25.32
C SER A 106 18.92 8.08 25.99
N GLY A 107 18.27 8.51 27.08
CA GLY A 107 17.31 7.68 27.82
C GLY A 107 16.04 7.31 27.03
N ASP A 108 15.72 8.06 25.99
CA ASP A 108 14.61 7.86 25.05
C ASP A 108 15.00 7.09 23.76
N GLY A 109 16.24 6.58 23.73
CA GLY A 109 16.70 5.59 22.75
C GLY A 109 17.34 6.14 21.47
N TYR A 110 17.61 7.45 21.40
CA TYR A 110 18.41 8.03 20.32
C TYR A 110 19.90 7.82 20.61
N PHE A 111 20.68 7.55 19.57
CA PHE A 111 22.11 7.78 19.58
C PHE A 111 22.36 9.21 19.07
N GLU A 112 23.01 10.04 19.87
CA GLU A 112 23.12 11.47 19.62
C GLU A 112 24.52 12.00 19.95
N SER A 113 24.91 13.08 19.27
CA SER A 113 26.03 13.95 19.63
C SER A 113 25.62 15.41 19.42
N VAL A 114 26.32 16.35 20.06
CA VAL A 114 26.07 17.78 19.88
C VAL A 114 27.33 18.48 19.43
N VAL A 115 27.28 19.15 18.28
CA VAL A 115 28.35 20.01 17.77
C VAL A 115 27.90 21.46 17.72
N LEU A 116 28.82 22.40 17.82
CA LEU A 116 28.54 23.81 17.62
C LEU A 116 28.87 24.22 16.19
N ASP A 117 27.93 24.92 15.55
CA ASP A 117 28.22 25.64 14.31
C ASP A 117 29.21 26.81 14.58
N PRO A 118 29.73 27.49 13.54
CA PRO A 118 30.66 28.59 13.71
C PRO A 118 30.21 29.59 14.79
N ASP A 119 28.93 30.00 14.78
CA ASP A 119 28.34 31.00 15.69
C ASP A 119 27.92 30.46 17.06
N GLY A 120 28.18 29.17 17.33
CA GLY A 120 27.86 28.56 18.61
C GLY A 120 26.41 28.08 18.71
N ASN A 121 25.68 27.99 17.60
CA ASN A 121 24.36 27.33 17.62
C ASN A 121 24.57 25.83 17.82
N ARG A 122 23.74 25.24 18.69
CA ARG A 122 23.81 23.81 19.03
C ARG A 122 23.14 23.00 17.94
N LEU A 123 23.90 22.07 17.36
CA LEU A 123 23.42 21.11 16.37
C LEU A 123 23.41 19.72 16.98
N GLU A 124 22.22 19.18 17.19
CA GLU A 124 22.00 17.81 17.64
C GLU A 124 22.02 16.87 16.44
N CYS A 125 23.03 16.02 16.36
CA CYS A 125 23.09 14.93 15.38
C CYS A 125 22.40 13.72 16.01
N VAL A 126 21.30 13.25 15.44
CA VAL A 126 20.48 12.20 16.05
C VAL A 126 20.25 11.02 15.12
N TYR A 127 20.29 9.83 15.67
CA TYR A 127 19.93 8.58 15.01
C TYR A 127 19.11 7.73 15.99
N LYS A 128 17.93 7.30 15.58
CA LYS A 128 17.16 6.30 16.34
C LYS A 128 17.11 5.02 15.55
N LYS A 129 17.59 3.92 16.14
CA LYS A 129 17.27 2.60 15.62
C LYS A 129 15.80 2.36 15.93
N GLU A 130 14.95 2.32 14.89
CA GLU A 130 13.57 1.87 15.08
C GLU A 130 13.57 0.47 15.74
N PRO A 131 12.68 0.19 16.69
CA PRO A 131 12.64 -1.12 17.33
C PRO A 131 12.42 -2.21 16.29
N GLU A 132 13.35 -3.18 16.25
CA GLU A 132 13.28 -4.40 15.44
C GLU A 132 12.08 -5.24 15.89
N ALA A 133 10.89 -4.96 15.35
CA ALA A 133 9.93 -6.02 15.10
C ALA A 133 10.47 -6.81 13.90
N GLU A 134 11.21 -7.90 14.15
CA GLU A 134 11.61 -8.93 13.16
C GLU A 134 11.70 -8.44 11.69
N ARG A 135 12.47 -7.38 11.43
CA ARG A 135 12.78 -6.94 10.06
C ARG A 135 14.09 -7.61 9.67
N THR A 136 14.00 -8.88 9.30
CA THR A 136 15.06 -9.53 8.52
C THR A 136 15.35 -8.69 7.28
N GLU A 137 16.62 -8.60 6.87
CA GLU A 137 17.14 -8.02 5.62
C GLU A 137 16.55 -8.66 4.32
N ALA A 138 15.36 -9.26 4.38
CA ALA A 138 14.54 -9.53 3.21
C ALA A 138 14.03 -8.19 2.65
N ALA A 139 14.86 -7.58 1.81
CA ALA A 139 14.61 -6.48 0.88
C ALA A 139 13.35 -5.63 1.12
N LEU A 140 13.57 -4.32 1.33
CA LEU A 140 12.60 -3.20 1.29
C LEU A 140 11.55 -3.31 0.15
N CYS A 141 11.84 -4.09 -0.88
CA CYS A 141 10.90 -4.58 -1.87
C CYS A 141 11.32 -6.01 -2.29
N PRO A 142 10.64 -7.09 -1.84
CA PRO A 142 11.10 -8.46 -2.09
C PRO A 142 10.94 -8.85 -3.55
N ASN A 143 11.79 -9.78 -4.02
CA ASN A 143 11.55 -10.40 -5.33
C ASN A 143 10.35 -11.34 -5.24
N ILE A 144 9.39 -11.20 -6.16
CA ILE A 144 8.22 -12.06 -6.26
C ILE A 144 8.26 -12.78 -7.61
N GLU A 145 8.26 -14.10 -7.56
CA GLU A 145 8.26 -14.95 -8.74
C GLU A 145 6.88 -15.50 -9.04
N THR A 146 6.49 -15.45 -10.31
CA THR A 146 5.26 -16.07 -10.81
C THR A 146 5.60 -17.13 -11.85
N LYS A 147 4.60 -17.64 -12.58
CA LYS A 147 4.83 -18.62 -13.66
C LYS A 147 5.72 -18.04 -14.77
N ARG A 148 5.47 -16.80 -15.18
CA ARG A 148 6.14 -16.15 -16.34
C ARG A 148 6.94 -14.91 -15.97
N LEU A 149 6.71 -14.34 -14.79
CA LEU A 149 7.23 -13.03 -14.42
C LEU A 149 8.17 -13.10 -13.20
N LEU A 150 9.13 -12.20 -13.20
CA LEU A 150 9.89 -11.82 -12.02
C LEU A 150 9.56 -10.35 -11.71
N LEU A 151 8.97 -10.13 -10.54
CA LEU A 151 8.76 -8.80 -9.95
C LEU A 151 9.96 -8.54 -9.05
N ARG A 152 10.71 -7.48 -9.33
CA ARG A 152 11.92 -7.12 -8.58
C ARG A 152 12.03 -5.62 -8.40
N PRO A 153 12.87 -5.12 -7.48
CA PRO A 153 13.20 -3.70 -7.44
C PRO A 153 13.71 -3.19 -8.79
N PHE A 154 13.42 -1.93 -9.09
CA PHE A 154 14.03 -1.22 -10.21
C PHE A 154 15.53 -1.01 -9.99
N GLN A 155 16.28 -1.01 -11.09
CA GLN A 155 17.73 -0.83 -11.13
C GLN A 155 18.10 0.22 -12.17
N GLU A 156 19.28 0.84 -12.04
CA GLU A 156 19.75 1.87 -12.99
C GLU A 156 19.82 1.39 -14.45
N ASN A 157 20.14 0.12 -14.66
CA ASN A 157 20.19 -0.49 -16.00
C ASN A 157 18.81 -0.65 -16.64
N ASP A 158 17.70 -0.47 -15.90
CA ASP A 158 16.35 -0.48 -16.46
C ASP A 158 16.04 0.79 -17.26
N ALA A 159 16.83 1.86 -17.14
CA ALA A 159 16.51 3.17 -17.69
C ALA A 159 16.18 3.17 -19.19
N GLU A 160 16.91 2.38 -20.00
CA GLU A 160 16.66 2.30 -21.44
C GLU A 160 15.34 1.60 -21.75
N ALA A 161 15.06 0.47 -21.09
CA ALA A 161 13.81 -0.27 -21.27
C ALA A 161 12.61 0.51 -20.70
N PHE A 162 12.80 1.18 -19.57
CA PHE A 162 11.82 2.06 -18.95
C PHE A 162 11.48 3.22 -19.88
N PHE A 163 12.47 3.93 -20.43
CA PHE A 163 12.25 4.97 -21.44
C PHE A 163 11.52 4.42 -22.67
N ALA A 164 11.92 3.24 -23.17
CA ALA A 164 11.31 2.62 -24.33
C ALA A 164 9.81 2.35 -24.14
N CYS A 165 9.40 1.93 -22.93
CA CYS A 165 7.99 1.80 -22.55
C CYS A 165 7.34 3.18 -22.40
N CYS A 166 8.00 4.10 -21.71
CA CYS A 166 7.41 5.34 -21.25
C CYS A 166 7.28 6.45 -22.30
N GLN A 167 7.99 6.34 -23.41
CA GLN A 167 7.75 7.19 -24.59
C GLN A 167 6.44 6.83 -25.34
N ASN A 168 5.82 5.67 -25.05
CA ASN A 168 4.60 5.24 -25.74
C ASN A 168 3.39 6.10 -25.29
N PRO A 169 2.75 6.89 -26.18
CA PRO A 169 1.60 7.71 -25.83
C PRO A 169 0.39 6.90 -25.39
N ASN A 170 0.26 5.65 -25.82
CA ASN A 170 -0.83 4.77 -25.40
C ASN A 170 -0.68 4.30 -23.94
N LEU A 171 0.50 4.45 -23.35
CA LEU A 171 0.78 4.11 -21.96
C LEU A 171 0.54 5.30 -21.03
N GLY A 172 1.32 6.38 -21.20
CA GLY A 172 1.30 7.54 -20.31
C GLY A 172 -0.09 8.18 -20.18
N ASN A 173 -0.83 8.31 -21.29
CA ASN A 173 -2.18 8.86 -21.30
C ASN A 173 -3.16 8.07 -20.42
N ASN A 174 -3.00 6.76 -20.34
CA ASN A 174 -3.86 5.87 -19.56
C ASN A 174 -3.41 5.74 -18.09
N ALA A 175 -2.24 6.29 -17.75
CA ALA A 175 -1.61 6.23 -16.44
C ALA A 175 -1.37 7.63 -15.81
N GLY A 176 -1.75 8.71 -16.48
CA GLY A 176 -1.81 10.07 -15.94
C GLY A 176 -0.58 10.94 -16.14
N TRP A 177 0.40 10.49 -16.93
CA TRP A 177 1.67 11.21 -17.14
C TRP A 177 1.99 11.42 -18.61
N ALA A 178 2.79 12.46 -18.88
CA ALA A 178 3.20 12.81 -20.23
C ALA A 178 4.19 11.77 -20.77
N PRO A 179 4.08 11.35 -22.05
CA PRO A 179 5.06 10.47 -22.65
C PRO A 179 6.46 11.05 -22.54
N HIS A 180 7.41 10.25 -22.06
CA HIS A 180 8.78 10.71 -21.83
C HIS A 180 9.41 11.10 -23.16
N LYS A 181 10.11 12.23 -23.19
CA LYS A 181 10.71 12.79 -24.41
C LYS A 181 12.16 12.39 -24.57
N THR A 182 12.88 12.19 -23.46
CA THR A 182 14.30 11.86 -23.48
C THR A 182 14.65 10.76 -22.49
N LEU A 183 15.77 10.08 -22.76
CA LEU A 183 16.32 9.08 -21.83
C LEU A 183 16.76 9.71 -20.50
N ASN A 184 17.29 10.93 -20.51
CA ASN A 184 17.70 11.60 -19.27
C ASN A 184 16.51 11.93 -18.36
N GLU A 185 15.43 12.48 -18.91
CA GLU A 185 14.17 12.67 -18.19
C GLU A 185 13.67 11.35 -17.58
N SER A 186 13.77 10.25 -18.33
CA SER A 186 13.37 8.93 -17.83
C SER A 186 14.25 8.43 -16.70
N ARG A 187 15.57 8.70 -16.74
CA ARG A 187 16.49 8.37 -15.65
C ARG A 187 16.16 9.15 -14.39
N GLU A 188 15.88 10.45 -14.50
CA GLU A 188 15.48 11.29 -13.38
C GLU A 188 14.19 10.78 -12.73
N ILE A 189 13.18 10.43 -13.53
CA ILE A 189 11.91 9.87 -13.05
C ILE A 189 12.13 8.49 -12.41
N LEU A 190 12.92 7.61 -13.05
CA LEU A 190 13.22 6.28 -12.54
C LEU A 190 13.90 6.36 -11.16
N HIS A 191 14.90 7.22 -11.02
CA HIS A 191 15.63 7.42 -9.77
C HIS A 191 14.77 8.08 -8.69
N GLY A 192 13.95 9.07 -9.06
CA GLY A 192 13.13 9.84 -8.10
C GLY A 192 11.87 9.12 -7.62
N ALA A 193 11.26 8.26 -8.46
CA ALA A 193 9.92 7.72 -8.20
C ALA A 193 9.82 6.18 -8.16
N PHE A 194 10.89 5.44 -8.50
CA PHE A 194 10.83 3.98 -8.61
C PHE A 194 11.99 3.27 -7.90
N ILE A 195 13.24 3.71 -8.12
CA ILE A 195 14.41 3.10 -7.47
C ILE A 195 14.36 3.37 -5.97
N GLY A 196 14.57 2.32 -5.17
CA GLY A 196 14.57 2.40 -3.71
C GLY A 196 13.19 2.56 -3.06
N GLN A 197 12.11 2.63 -3.84
CA GLN A 197 10.75 2.77 -3.31
C GLN A 197 10.20 1.43 -2.81
N GLU A 198 9.71 1.41 -1.58
CA GLU A 198 9.06 0.23 -1.00
C GLU A 198 7.76 -0.09 -1.73
N GLY A 199 7.53 -1.39 -1.99
CA GLY A 199 6.29 -1.86 -2.59
C GLY A 199 6.09 -1.45 -4.05
N ILE A 200 7.15 -1.09 -4.79
CA ILE A 200 7.11 -0.84 -6.23
C ILE A 200 8.08 -1.80 -6.94
N TRP A 201 7.58 -2.53 -7.93
CA TRP A 201 8.32 -3.56 -8.67
C TRP A 201 8.41 -3.24 -10.16
N ALA A 202 9.60 -3.43 -10.69
CA ALA A 202 9.84 -3.73 -12.10
C ALA A 202 9.31 -5.13 -12.41
N VAL A 203 8.49 -5.26 -13.45
CA VAL A 203 7.97 -6.54 -13.90
C VAL A 203 8.74 -6.97 -15.15
N THR A 204 9.48 -8.06 -15.01
CA THR A 204 10.31 -8.63 -16.09
C THR A 204 9.81 -10.00 -16.52
N LEU A 205 9.99 -10.34 -17.80
CA LEU A 205 9.80 -11.71 -18.28
C LEU A 205 10.94 -12.61 -17.79
N LYS A 206 10.64 -13.81 -17.29
CA LYS A 206 11.68 -14.71 -16.76
C LYS A 206 12.64 -15.23 -17.83
N ASP A 207 12.16 -15.45 -19.04
CA ASP A 207 12.93 -16.06 -20.13
C ASP A 207 13.89 -15.06 -20.80
N THR A 208 13.45 -13.82 -21.02
CA THR A 208 14.25 -12.80 -21.70
C THR A 208 14.85 -11.76 -20.76
N GLN A 209 14.41 -11.73 -19.50
CA GLN A 209 14.73 -10.67 -18.51
C GLN A 209 14.26 -9.27 -18.94
N GLN A 210 13.46 -9.17 -19.99
CA GLN A 210 12.97 -7.90 -20.51
C GLN A 210 11.98 -7.26 -19.53
N LEU A 211 12.19 -5.99 -19.20
CA LEU A 211 11.22 -5.15 -18.50
C LEU A 211 10.01 -4.90 -19.40
N ILE A 212 8.82 -5.20 -18.89
CA ILE A 212 7.57 -5.05 -19.64
C ILE A 212 6.49 -4.25 -18.89
N ALA A 213 6.64 -4.05 -17.59
CA ALA A 213 5.62 -3.43 -16.75
C ALA A 213 6.22 -2.85 -15.46
N SER A 214 5.40 -2.06 -14.75
CA SER A 214 5.56 -1.76 -13.34
C SER A 214 4.27 -2.08 -12.60
N ILE A 215 4.39 -2.54 -11.36
CA ILE A 215 3.28 -2.70 -10.44
C ILE A 215 3.74 -2.27 -9.05
N GLY A 216 2.86 -1.65 -8.28
CA GLY A 216 3.16 -1.28 -6.90
C GLY A 216 1.94 -1.26 -6.01
N ILE A 217 2.18 -1.39 -4.70
CA ILE A 217 1.20 -1.31 -3.63
C ILE A 217 1.65 -0.24 -2.62
N VAL A 218 1.14 0.97 -2.80
CA VAL A 218 1.62 2.19 -2.13
C VAL A 218 0.56 2.75 -1.18
N PRO A 219 0.88 3.68 -0.27
CA PRO A 219 -0.14 4.38 0.52
C PRO A 219 -1.25 4.94 -0.38
N ASP A 220 -2.51 4.72 0.01
CA ASP A 220 -3.65 5.29 -0.72
C ASP A 220 -3.77 6.77 -0.34
N PRO A 221 -3.56 7.72 -1.26
CA PRO A 221 -3.59 9.15 -0.94
C PRO A 221 -4.98 9.64 -0.49
N LYS A 222 -6.03 8.82 -0.67
CA LYS A 222 -7.41 9.13 -0.30
C LYS A 222 -7.79 8.53 1.06
N ARG A 223 -6.91 7.76 1.70
CA ARG A 223 -7.21 7.04 2.94
C ARG A 223 -6.07 7.17 3.94
N GLU A 224 -6.41 7.61 5.15
CA GLU A 224 -5.47 7.70 6.27
C GLU A 224 -5.25 6.35 6.98
N ASN A 225 -6.03 5.31 6.65
CA ASN A 225 -5.91 4.00 7.28
C ASN A 225 -4.62 3.28 6.83
N PRO A 226 -3.65 3.04 7.73
CA PRO A 226 -2.37 2.44 7.37
C PRO A 226 -2.48 0.97 6.95
N GLN A 227 -3.57 0.26 7.27
CA GLN A 227 -3.84 -1.11 6.81
C GLN A 227 -4.48 -1.16 5.42
N VAL A 228 -4.57 -0.01 4.74
CA VAL A 228 -5.02 0.11 3.35
C VAL A 228 -3.87 0.61 2.48
N ARG A 229 -3.73 -0.01 1.32
CA ARG A 229 -2.79 0.40 0.28
C ARG A 229 -3.47 0.40 -1.08
N MET A 230 -3.01 1.26 -1.97
CA MET A 230 -3.48 1.38 -3.33
C MET A 230 -2.53 0.65 -4.28
N LEU A 231 -3.11 -0.22 -5.09
CA LEU A 231 -2.46 -0.87 -6.20
C LEU A 231 -2.43 0.07 -7.41
N GLY A 232 -1.23 0.26 -7.98
CA GLY A 232 -1.02 0.97 -9.24
C GLY A 232 -0.17 0.14 -10.19
N TYR A 233 -0.40 0.25 -11.49
CA TYR A 233 0.39 -0.48 -12.48
C TYR A 233 0.31 0.13 -13.88
N TRP A 234 1.30 -0.21 -14.69
CA TRP A 234 1.28 -0.02 -16.14
C TRP A 234 1.94 -1.22 -16.83
N LEU A 235 1.54 -1.50 -18.07
CA LEU A 235 2.05 -2.61 -18.88
C LEU A 235 2.31 -2.10 -20.29
N ASP A 236 3.47 -2.42 -20.87
CA ASP A 236 3.80 -2.02 -22.23
C ASP A 236 2.85 -2.65 -23.25
N GLU A 237 2.53 -1.89 -24.30
CA GLU A 237 1.45 -2.17 -25.26
C GLU A 237 1.58 -3.52 -25.99
N PRO A 238 2.77 -3.96 -26.45
CA PRO A 238 2.96 -5.26 -27.08
C PRO A 238 2.58 -6.45 -26.20
N TYR A 239 2.42 -6.25 -24.89
CA TYR A 239 2.11 -7.28 -23.90
C TYR A 239 0.64 -7.28 -23.45
N TRP A 240 -0.17 -6.35 -23.96
CA TRP A 240 -1.59 -6.27 -23.63
C TRP A 240 -2.36 -7.51 -24.08
N GLY A 241 -3.41 -7.86 -23.33
CA GLY A 241 -4.29 -8.99 -23.64
C GLY A 241 -3.67 -10.38 -23.40
N LYS A 242 -2.40 -10.47 -23.00
CA LYS A 242 -1.69 -11.75 -22.77
C LYS A 242 -1.75 -12.26 -21.32
N GLY A 243 -2.49 -11.56 -20.46
CA GLY A 243 -2.71 -11.94 -19.05
C GLY A 243 -1.57 -11.61 -18.08
N TYR A 244 -0.48 -10.98 -18.53
CA TYR A 244 0.67 -10.68 -17.67
C TYR A 244 0.33 -9.79 -16.48
N MET A 245 -0.42 -8.69 -16.70
CA MET A 245 -0.77 -7.81 -15.58
C MET A 245 -1.71 -8.51 -14.59
N SER A 246 -2.64 -9.35 -15.06
CA SER A 246 -3.49 -10.11 -14.12
C SER A 246 -2.67 -11.06 -13.24
N GLU A 247 -1.66 -11.72 -13.81
CA GLU A 247 -0.71 -12.57 -13.06
C GLU A 247 0.10 -11.76 -12.04
N ALA A 248 0.62 -10.60 -12.43
CA ALA A 248 1.36 -9.71 -11.52
C ALA A 248 0.48 -9.18 -10.38
N VAL A 249 -0.76 -8.77 -10.69
CA VAL A 249 -1.74 -8.32 -9.69
C VAL A 249 -2.00 -9.41 -8.66
N GLN A 250 -2.20 -10.66 -9.06
CA GLN A 250 -2.41 -11.76 -8.11
C GLN A 250 -1.23 -11.95 -7.16
N ALA A 251 -0.01 -11.86 -7.69
CA ALA A 251 1.20 -11.98 -6.89
C ALA A 251 1.31 -10.86 -5.83
N VAL A 252 1.03 -9.61 -6.23
CA VAL A 252 1.07 -8.45 -5.32
C VAL A 252 -0.09 -8.46 -4.32
N LEU A 253 -1.27 -8.95 -4.71
CA LEU A 253 -2.39 -9.14 -3.77
C LEU A 253 -2.04 -10.17 -2.69
N ASN A 254 -1.43 -11.30 -3.09
CA ASN A 254 -0.98 -12.32 -2.14
C ASN A 254 0.05 -11.74 -1.16
N TYR A 255 1.03 -10.99 -1.67
CA TYR A 255 1.99 -10.28 -0.83
C TYR A 255 1.30 -9.29 0.12
N GLY A 256 0.40 -8.46 -0.39
CA GLY A 256 -0.31 -7.45 0.41
C GLY A 256 -1.18 -8.04 1.52
N PHE A 257 -1.86 -9.16 1.28
CA PHE A 257 -2.73 -9.78 2.29
C PHE A 257 -1.96 -10.69 3.26
N ASN A 258 -0.98 -11.45 2.78
CA ASN A 258 -0.29 -12.47 3.60
C ASN A 258 0.95 -11.92 4.30
N GLU A 259 1.74 -11.07 3.65
CA GLU A 259 2.98 -10.54 4.23
C GLU A 259 2.72 -9.20 4.93
N LEU A 260 2.03 -8.28 4.24
CA LEU A 260 1.72 -6.96 4.81
C LEU A 260 0.47 -6.94 5.72
N GLN A 261 -0.29 -8.04 5.77
CA GLN A 261 -1.50 -8.17 6.58
C GLN A 261 -2.51 -7.02 6.36
N LEU A 262 -2.63 -6.55 5.12
CA LEU A 262 -3.55 -5.46 4.77
C LEU A 262 -5.00 -5.90 4.95
N SER A 263 -5.85 -4.99 5.42
CA SER A 263 -7.29 -5.26 5.55
C SER A 263 -8.03 -5.05 4.22
N LEU A 264 -7.49 -4.18 3.36
CA LEU A 264 -8.11 -3.79 2.10
C LEU A 264 -7.05 -3.26 1.13
N ILE A 265 -7.20 -3.60 -0.16
CA ILE A 265 -6.37 -3.06 -1.23
C ILE A 265 -7.28 -2.31 -2.20
N THR A 266 -6.93 -1.06 -2.54
CA THR A 266 -7.68 -0.24 -3.49
C THR A 266 -7.00 -0.18 -4.85
N ALA A 267 -7.73 0.22 -5.87
CA ALA A 267 -7.16 0.57 -7.17
C ALA A 267 -8.07 1.60 -7.84
N ASN A 268 -7.47 2.54 -8.57
CA ASN A 268 -8.19 3.54 -9.34
C ASN A 268 -7.80 3.44 -10.81
N CYS A 269 -8.74 3.74 -11.71
CA CYS A 269 -8.44 3.87 -13.13
C CYS A 269 -9.38 4.86 -13.81
N TYR A 270 -8.98 5.37 -14.97
CA TYR A 270 -9.85 6.24 -15.75
C TYR A 270 -11.07 5.50 -16.31
N PRO A 271 -12.24 6.16 -16.44
CA PRO A 271 -13.45 5.57 -17.01
C PRO A 271 -13.28 5.04 -18.44
N HIS A 272 -12.37 5.61 -19.22
CA HIS A 272 -12.09 5.17 -20.59
C HIS A 272 -11.09 4.00 -20.65
N ASN A 273 -10.33 3.73 -19.59
CA ASN A 273 -9.36 2.64 -19.53
C ASN A 273 -10.05 1.30 -19.21
N LYS A 274 -10.83 0.79 -20.19
CA LYS A 274 -11.57 -0.47 -20.06
C LYS A 274 -10.66 -1.67 -19.82
N ARG A 275 -9.40 -1.64 -20.27
CA ARG A 275 -8.44 -2.73 -20.03
C ARG A 275 -8.11 -2.85 -18.54
N SER A 276 -7.80 -1.74 -17.88
CA SER A 276 -7.56 -1.71 -16.43
C SER A 276 -8.78 -2.18 -15.64
N GLN A 277 -9.98 -1.69 -15.99
CA GLN A 277 -11.23 -2.14 -15.36
C GLN A 277 -11.41 -3.67 -15.46
N GLN A 278 -11.08 -4.27 -16.62
CA GLN A 278 -11.16 -5.72 -16.79
C GLN A 278 -10.11 -6.47 -15.98
N VAL A 279 -8.89 -5.94 -15.85
CA VAL A 279 -7.85 -6.52 -14.98
C VAL A 279 -8.32 -6.52 -13.53
N LEU A 280 -8.88 -5.41 -13.04
CA LEU A 280 -9.39 -5.30 -11.67
C LEU A 280 -10.54 -6.29 -11.45
N LYS A 281 -11.57 -6.29 -12.32
CA LYS A 281 -12.73 -7.19 -12.22
C LYS A 281 -12.34 -8.66 -12.27
N ARG A 282 -11.37 -9.05 -13.11
CA ARG A 282 -10.86 -10.44 -13.20
C ARG A 282 -10.10 -10.87 -11.95
N ASN A 283 -9.55 -9.93 -11.21
CA ASN A 283 -8.84 -10.17 -9.95
C ASN A 283 -9.74 -9.99 -8.71
N GLY A 284 -11.05 -9.97 -8.89
CA GLY A 284 -12.01 -9.95 -7.78
C GLY A 284 -12.18 -8.59 -7.10
N PHE A 285 -11.67 -7.52 -7.71
CA PHE A 285 -11.95 -6.17 -7.23
C PHE A 285 -13.44 -5.83 -7.40
N ILE A 286 -13.99 -5.23 -6.35
CA ILE A 286 -15.35 -4.72 -6.25
C ILE A 286 -15.33 -3.24 -6.63
N TYR A 287 -16.32 -2.81 -7.41
CA TYR A 287 -16.50 -1.40 -7.74
C TYR A 287 -17.00 -0.63 -6.52
N GLU A 288 -16.27 0.42 -6.13
CA GLU A 288 -16.61 1.28 -4.98
C GLU A 288 -17.49 2.46 -5.40
N GLY A 289 -17.16 3.08 -6.53
CA GLY A 289 -17.82 4.29 -7.00
C GLY A 289 -16.97 5.10 -7.97
N THR A 290 -17.42 6.31 -8.26
CA THR A 290 -16.70 7.28 -9.11
C THR A 290 -16.35 8.51 -8.30
N LEU A 291 -15.09 8.94 -8.37
CA LEU A 291 -14.70 10.28 -7.95
C LEU A 291 -14.75 11.21 -9.16
N HIS A 292 -15.70 12.13 -9.15
CA HIS A 292 -15.88 13.08 -10.23
C HIS A 292 -14.80 14.16 -10.20
N GLN A 293 -14.25 14.51 -11.37
CA GLN A 293 -13.20 15.52 -11.53
C GLN A 293 -11.98 15.28 -10.61
N ALA A 294 -11.61 14.01 -10.44
CA ALA A 294 -10.57 13.58 -9.52
C ALA A 294 -9.16 14.02 -9.91
N GLU A 295 -8.90 14.27 -11.19
CA GLU A 295 -7.55 14.59 -11.67
C GLU A 295 -7.57 15.61 -12.81
N LEU A 296 -6.70 16.62 -12.69
CA LEU A 296 -6.29 17.49 -13.79
C LEU A 296 -5.02 16.91 -14.41
N THR A 297 -5.14 16.35 -15.61
CA THR A 297 -4.02 15.74 -16.32
C THR A 297 -3.09 16.80 -16.94
N TYR A 298 -1.87 16.39 -17.28
CA TYR A 298 -0.84 17.27 -17.83
C TYR A 298 -1.25 17.99 -19.14
N ASN A 299 -2.22 17.46 -19.88
CA ASN A 299 -2.74 18.04 -21.13
C ASN A 299 -3.99 18.92 -20.92
N GLY A 300 -4.35 19.23 -19.67
CA GLY A 300 -5.44 20.12 -19.30
C GLY A 300 -6.82 19.47 -19.25
N ASN A 301 -6.93 18.15 -19.49
CA ASN A 301 -8.18 17.44 -19.33
C ASN A 301 -8.45 17.11 -17.87
N ILE A 302 -9.71 17.26 -17.45
CA ILE A 302 -10.19 16.85 -16.14
C ILE A 302 -10.87 15.50 -16.30
N TYR A 303 -10.44 14.50 -15.53
CA TYR A 303 -11.03 13.16 -15.55
C TYR A 303 -11.57 12.73 -14.20
N ASP A 304 -12.61 11.91 -14.28
CA ASP A 304 -13.10 11.12 -13.16
C ASP A 304 -12.15 9.93 -12.91
N HIS A 305 -12.19 9.38 -11.70
CA HIS A 305 -11.58 8.10 -11.36
C HIS A 305 -12.66 7.08 -11.00
N GLU A 306 -12.66 5.93 -11.66
CA GLU A 306 -13.40 4.77 -11.17
C GLU A 306 -12.60 4.09 -10.06
N CYS A 307 -13.20 3.99 -8.88
CA CYS A 307 -12.61 3.45 -7.66
C CYS A 307 -13.03 2.00 -7.46
N TYR A 308 -12.06 1.17 -7.12
CA TYR A 308 -12.24 -0.24 -6.85
C TYR A 308 -11.53 -0.63 -5.55
N TYR A 309 -12.03 -1.66 -4.88
CA TYR A 309 -11.38 -2.23 -3.71
C TYR A 309 -11.50 -3.75 -3.70
N ILE A 310 -10.61 -4.41 -2.97
CA ILE A 310 -10.70 -5.82 -2.66
C ILE A 310 -10.44 -6.00 -1.17
N PRO A 311 -11.41 -6.55 -0.41
CA PRO A 311 -11.22 -6.79 1.02
C PRO A 311 -10.39 -8.05 1.24
N ASN A 312 -9.72 -8.10 2.39
CA ASN A 312 -9.04 -9.30 2.83
C ASN A 312 -10.05 -10.43 3.13
N ILE A 313 -9.62 -11.68 2.90
CA ILE A 313 -10.30 -12.88 3.38
C ILE A 313 -9.47 -13.42 4.55
N ALA A 314 -10.06 -13.44 5.74
CA ALA A 314 -9.39 -13.88 6.95
C ALA A 314 -9.96 -15.20 7.47
N ARG A 315 -9.20 -15.89 8.32
CA ARG A 315 -9.70 -16.99 9.14
C ARG A 315 -10.41 -16.42 10.37
N PRO A 316 -11.65 -16.84 10.68
CA PRO A 316 -12.28 -16.45 11.93
C PRO A 316 -11.65 -17.17 13.12
N THR A 317 -11.81 -16.59 14.30
CA THR A 317 -11.52 -17.22 15.60
C THR A 317 -12.81 -17.73 16.24
N GLU A 318 -12.72 -18.50 17.32
CA GLU A 318 -13.92 -18.93 18.06
C GLU A 318 -14.75 -17.74 18.60
N GLN A 319 -14.12 -16.59 18.84
CA GLN A 319 -14.81 -15.36 19.27
C GLN A 319 -15.75 -14.82 18.19
N ASP A 320 -15.51 -15.17 16.93
CA ASP A 320 -16.32 -14.75 15.79
C ASP A 320 -17.55 -15.63 15.59
N TYR A 321 -17.64 -16.78 16.25
CA TYR A 321 -18.69 -17.78 15.98
C TYR A 321 -20.09 -17.26 16.29
N ASP A 322 -20.23 -16.43 17.33
CA ASP A 322 -21.52 -15.85 17.66
C ASP A 322 -21.98 -14.85 16.57
N GLU A 323 -21.05 -14.11 15.96
CA GLU A 323 -21.34 -13.21 14.84
C GLU A 323 -21.65 -14.00 13.56
N LEU A 324 -20.91 -15.08 13.28
CA LEU A 324 -21.18 -16.00 12.17
C LEU A 324 -22.58 -16.60 12.24
N ILE A 325 -23.00 -17.02 13.43
CA ILE A 325 -24.33 -17.58 13.65
C ILE A 325 -25.42 -16.53 13.48
N GLN A 326 -25.20 -15.30 13.95
CA GLN A 326 -26.15 -14.21 13.71
C GLN A 326 -26.27 -13.90 12.22
N LEU A 327 -25.17 -13.91 11.47
CA LEU A 327 -25.17 -13.74 10.02
C LEU A 327 -25.92 -14.86 9.33
N TRP A 328 -25.60 -16.12 9.66
CA TRP A 328 -26.26 -17.30 9.13
C TRP A 328 -27.77 -17.22 9.36
N GLU A 329 -28.20 -16.96 10.59
CA GLU A 329 -29.61 -16.89 10.96
C GLU A 329 -30.35 -15.82 10.17
N LYS A 330 -29.79 -14.60 10.08
CA LYS A 330 -30.39 -13.52 9.28
C LYS A 330 -30.48 -13.90 7.80
N SER A 331 -29.41 -14.49 7.26
CA SER A 331 -29.36 -14.88 5.84
C SER A 331 -30.39 -15.96 5.52
N VAL A 332 -30.49 -16.98 6.38
CA VAL A 332 -31.46 -18.08 6.24
C VAL A 332 -32.89 -17.56 6.32
N ARG A 333 -33.21 -16.69 7.27
CA ARG A 333 -34.56 -16.10 7.38
C ARG A 333 -34.99 -15.33 6.14
N THR A 334 -34.04 -14.71 5.43
CA THR A 334 -34.32 -13.95 4.21
C THR A 334 -34.38 -14.83 2.97
N THR A 335 -33.69 -15.96 2.93
CA THR A 335 -33.48 -16.74 1.69
C THR A 335 -34.10 -18.14 1.71
N HIS A 336 -34.38 -18.70 2.89
CA HIS A 336 -34.92 -20.06 3.09
C HIS A 336 -36.31 -19.99 3.70
N HIS A 337 -37.26 -19.38 2.97
CA HIS A 337 -38.65 -19.24 3.44
C HIS A 337 -39.36 -20.59 3.70
N PHE A 338 -38.80 -21.69 3.21
CA PHE A 338 -39.28 -23.05 3.45
C PHE A 338 -38.93 -23.60 4.84
N LEU A 339 -37.96 -23.02 5.55
CA LEU A 339 -37.59 -23.45 6.90
C LEU A 339 -38.48 -22.80 7.96
N THR A 340 -39.00 -23.61 8.88
CA THR A 340 -39.78 -23.13 10.04
C THR A 340 -38.88 -22.52 11.12
N GLU A 341 -39.45 -21.66 11.97
CA GLU A 341 -38.74 -21.09 13.13
C GLU A 341 -38.13 -22.18 14.03
N GLU A 342 -38.90 -23.24 14.29
CA GLU A 342 -38.45 -24.39 15.08
C GLU A 342 -37.24 -25.08 14.43
N SER A 343 -37.22 -25.20 13.09
CA SER A 343 -36.08 -25.76 12.35
C SER A 343 -34.84 -24.86 12.48
N ILE A 344 -35.00 -23.54 12.37
CA ILE A 344 -33.89 -22.60 12.53
C ILE A 344 -33.29 -22.71 13.94
N GLN A 345 -34.13 -22.73 14.99
CA GLN A 345 -33.65 -22.88 16.37
C GLN A 345 -33.03 -24.26 16.62
N PHE A 346 -33.47 -25.31 15.91
CA PHE A 346 -32.85 -26.64 15.95
C PHE A 346 -31.44 -26.66 15.31
N TYR A 347 -31.28 -26.07 14.12
CA TYR A 347 -29.99 -26.09 13.41
C TYR A 347 -28.96 -25.12 14.00
N LYS A 348 -29.40 -24.00 14.60
CA LYS A 348 -28.52 -22.97 15.17
C LYS A 348 -27.42 -23.52 16.11
N PRO A 349 -27.72 -24.31 17.17
CA PRO A 349 -26.69 -24.88 18.02
C PRO A 349 -25.83 -25.95 17.33
N LEU A 350 -26.39 -26.68 16.34
CA LEU A 350 -25.64 -27.67 15.56
C LEU A 350 -24.59 -26.99 14.68
N ILE A 351 -24.98 -25.93 13.98
CA ILE A 351 -24.06 -25.15 13.15
C ILE A 351 -22.94 -24.58 14.01
N ARG A 352 -23.30 -23.95 15.14
CA ARG A 352 -22.32 -23.30 16.01
C ARG A 352 -21.29 -24.28 16.56
N ASN A 353 -21.76 -25.42 17.08
CA ASN A 353 -20.94 -26.31 17.90
C ASN A 353 -20.37 -27.51 17.14
N HIS A 354 -20.90 -27.83 15.96
CA HIS A 354 -20.48 -29.00 15.17
C HIS A 354 -20.05 -28.63 13.75
N TYR A 355 -20.84 -27.85 13.00
CA TYR A 355 -20.51 -27.60 11.59
C TYR A 355 -19.43 -26.54 11.39
N LEU A 356 -19.50 -25.39 12.10
CA LEU A 356 -18.46 -24.36 12.02
C LEU A 356 -17.06 -24.90 12.39
N PRO A 357 -16.88 -25.67 13.48
CA PRO A 357 -15.59 -26.29 13.79
C PRO A 357 -15.13 -27.37 12.79
N ALA A 358 -16.06 -28.00 12.06
CA ALA A 358 -15.76 -29.13 11.18
C ALA A 358 -15.28 -28.73 9.78
N VAL A 359 -15.29 -27.44 9.44
CA VAL A 359 -14.94 -26.94 8.11
C VAL A 359 -13.83 -25.89 8.18
N GLU A 360 -13.13 -25.73 7.07
CA GLU A 360 -12.17 -24.65 6.88
C GLU A 360 -12.93 -23.33 6.67
N LEU A 361 -13.08 -22.53 7.73
CA LEU A 361 -13.82 -21.25 7.67
C LEU A 361 -12.99 -20.08 7.14
N PHE A 362 -13.66 -19.21 6.39
CA PHE A 362 -13.17 -17.95 5.84
C PHE A 362 -14.21 -16.84 5.99
N ILE A 363 -13.77 -15.62 6.29
CA ILE A 363 -14.64 -14.46 6.50
C ILE A 363 -14.17 -13.24 5.70
N ILE A 364 -15.12 -12.39 5.33
CA ILE A 364 -14.89 -11.03 4.85
C ILE A 364 -15.56 -10.08 5.82
N ARG A 365 -14.84 -9.05 6.27
CA ARG A 365 -15.39 -7.96 7.09
C ARG A 365 -15.73 -6.75 6.22
N ASN A 366 -16.83 -6.06 6.53
CA ASN A 366 -17.16 -4.78 5.90
C ASN A 366 -16.34 -3.63 6.53
N SER A 367 -16.60 -2.41 6.06
CA SER A 367 -15.95 -1.17 6.55
C SER A 367 -16.16 -0.87 8.04
N HIS A 368 -17.15 -1.49 8.68
CA HIS A 368 -17.42 -1.33 10.12
C HIS A 368 -16.79 -2.46 10.96
N GLY A 369 -15.96 -3.31 10.34
CA GLY A 369 -15.34 -4.47 11.00
C GLY A 369 -16.30 -5.62 11.29
N LYS A 370 -17.54 -5.56 10.81
CA LYS A 370 -18.53 -6.64 10.97
C LYS A 370 -18.37 -7.68 9.88
N ILE A 371 -18.61 -8.94 10.20
CA ILE A 371 -18.59 -10.02 9.21
C ILE A 371 -19.71 -9.77 8.21
N ALA A 372 -19.34 -9.58 6.96
CA ALA A 372 -20.25 -9.33 5.85
C ALA A 372 -20.60 -10.62 5.11
N ALA A 373 -19.67 -11.55 5.06
CA ALA A 373 -19.84 -12.86 4.45
C ALA A 373 -18.90 -13.88 5.09
N PHE A 374 -19.29 -15.16 5.05
CA PHE A 374 -18.41 -16.26 5.41
C PHE A 374 -18.60 -17.46 4.46
N MET A 375 -17.56 -18.28 4.39
CA MET A 375 -17.50 -19.52 3.63
C MET A 375 -16.89 -20.62 4.49
N GLY A 376 -17.44 -21.82 4.41
CA GLY A 376 -16.87 -23.03 5.00
C GLY A 376 -16.54 -24.04 3.90
N LEU A 377 -15.32 -24.56 3.92
CA LEU A 377 -14.83 -25.55 2.95
C LEU A 377 -14.59 -26.89 3.65
N SER A 378 -15.02 -27.98 3.04
CA SER A 378 -14.47 -29.32 3.31
C SER A 378 -13.30 -29.59 2.36
N ASP A 379 -12.73 -30.79 2.42
CA ASP A 379 -11.65 -31.20 1.51
C ASP A 379 -12.13 -31.31 0.05
N GLU A 380 -13.44 -31.43 -0.19
CA GLU A 380 -13.99 -31.71 -1.52
C GLU A 380 -14.88 -30.59 -2.09
N LEU A 381 -15.59 -29.84 -1.23
CA LEU A 381 -16.60 -28.88 -1.68
C LEU A 381 -16.78 -27.69 -0.73
N ILE A 382 -17.52 -26.70 -1.23
CA ILE A 382 -17.96 -25.53 -0.48
C ILE A 382 -19.22 -25.90 0.30
N GLU A 383 -19.07 -26.25 1.58
CA GLU A 383 -20.17 -26.69 2.46
C GLU A 383 -21.11 -25.55 2.85
N MET A 384 -20.57 -24.34 2.96
CA MET A 384 -21.30 -23.18 3.44
C MET A 384 -20.87 -21.93 2.71
N LEU A 385 -21.83 -21.12 2.27
CA LEU A 385 -21.59 -19.76 1.80
C LEU A 385 -22.77 -18.87 2.18
N PHE A 386 -22.49 -17.87 3.01
CA PHE A 386 -23.52 -16.92 3.45
C PHE A 386 -23.02 -15.49 3.34
N VAL A 387 -23.90 -14.60 2.90
CA VAL A 387 -23.68 -13.16 2.82
C VAL A 387 -24.81 -12.48 3.59
N HIS A 388 -24.46 -11.60 4.53
CA HIS A 388 -25.41 -10.84 5.33
C HIS A 388 -26.40 -10.11 4.40
N PRO A 389 -27.73 -10.12 4.67
CA PRO A 389 -28.74 -9.53 3.77
C PRO A 389 -28.43 -8.10 3.30
N ASP A 390 -28.02 -7.21 4.23
CA ASP A 390 -27.67 -5.81 3.93
C ASP A 390 -26.35 -5.63 3.13
N GLU A 391 -25.63 -6.72 2.92
CA GLU A 391 -24.34 -6.78 2.22
C GLU A 391 -24.43 -7.57 0.90
N GLN A 392 -25.61 -8.11 0.57
CA GLN A 392 -25.84 -8.80 -0.70
C GLN A 392 -25.72 -7.85 -1.90
N GLY A 393 -25.34 -8.40 -3.06
CA GLY A 393 -25.13 -7.61 -4.28
C GLY A 393 -23.83 -6.80 -4.32
N LYS A 394 -23.04 -6.76 -3.23
CA LYS A 394 -21.75 -6.04 -3.16
C LYS A 394 -20.55 -6.88 -3.61
N GLY A 395 -20.75 -8.13 -4.00
CA GLY A 395 -19.69 -8.99 -4.56
C GLY A 395 -18.91 -9.85 -3.56
N TYR A 396 -19.20 -9.81 -2.25
CA TYR A 396 -18.49 -10.62 -1.25
C TYR A 396 -18.64 -12.13 -1.47
N GLY A 397 -19.83 -12.62 -1.80
CA GLY A 397 -20.04 -14.04 -2.12
C GLY A 397 -19.19 -14.49 -3.31
N LYS A 398 -19.17 -13.68 -4.38
CA LYS A 398 -18.33 -13.93 -5.56
C LYS A 398 -16.84 -13.99 -5.19
N ARG A 399 -16.37 -13.06 -4.35
CA ARG A 399 -14.98 -12.99 -3.88
C ARG A 399 -14.55 -14.23 -3.09
N LEU A 400 -15.43 -14.80 -2.27
CA LEU A 400 -15.20 -16.05 -1.54
C LEU A 400 -15.14 -17.24 -2.49
N ILE A 401 -16.04 -17.33 -3.48
CA ILE A 401 -16.01 -18.39 -4.50
C ILE A 401 -14.73 -18.32 -5.34
N GLU A 402 -14.33 -17.14 -5.80
CA GLU A 402 -13.06 -16.98 -6.54
C GLU A 402 -11.85 -17.39 -5.70
N TYR A 403 -11.90 -17.20 -4.38
CA TYR A 403 -10.85 -17.68 -3.47
C TYR A 403 -10.85 -19.21 -3.35
N ALA A 404 -12.02 -19.83 -3.17
CA ALA A 404 -12.14 -21.29 -3.12
C ALA A 404 -11.57 -21.95 -4.39
N ILE A 405 -11.94 -21.44 -5.56
CA ILE A 405 -11.48 -21.98 -6.85
C ILE A 405 -9.97 -21.77 -7.02
N ARG A 406 -9.48 -20.54 -6.86
CA ARG A 406 -8.09 -20.20 -7.24
C ARG A 406 -7.05 -20.59 -6.20
N GLN A 407 -7.37 -20.45 -4.92
CA GLN A 407 -6.42 -20.64 -3.82
C GLN A 407 -6.58 -22.01 -3.16
N LYS A 408 -7.82 -22.54 -3.12
CA LYS A 408 -8.12 -23.84 -2.51
C LYS A 408 -8.36 -24.96 -3.51
N GLN A 409 -8.48 -24.63 -4.81
CA GLN A 409 -8.72 -25.61 -5.88
C GLN A 409 -10.03 -26.41 -5.65
N ILE A 410 -10.99 -25.79 -4.97
CA ILE A 410 -12.31 -26.37 -4.71
C ILE A 410 -13.30 -25.76 -5.70
N ASP A 411 -13.91 -26.63 -6.50
CA ASP A 411 -14.78 -26.27 -7.62
C ASP A 411 -16.19 -26.89 -7.53
N LYS A 412 -16.52 -27.51 -6.39
CA LYS A 412 -17.83 -28.12 -6.10
C LYS A 412 -18.58 -27.39 -5.00
N VAL A 413 -19.90 -27.38 -5.07
CA VAL A 413 -20.77 -26.79 -4.06
C VAL A 413 -22.10 -27.52 -4.01
N ASP A 414 -22.62 -27.69 -2.80
CA ASP A 414 -23.96 -28.19 -2.57
C ASP A 414 -24.90 -27.04 -2.23
N VAL A 415 -26.09 -27.06 -2.84
CA VAL A 415 -27.12 -26.05 -2.58
C VAL A 415 -28.47 -26.72 -2.45
N ASN A 416 -29.28 -26.25 -1.50
CA ASN A 416 -30.65 -26.71 -1.40
C ASN A 416 -31.46 -26.30 -2.65
N GLU A 417 -32.22 -27.23 -3.22
CA GLU A 417 -32.99 -27.04 -4.46
C GLU A 417 -34.02 -25.90 -4.34
N ASP A 418 -34.60 -25.70 -3.16
CA ASP A 418 -35.60 -24.65 -2.91
C ASP A 418 -34.95 -23.26 -2.74
N ASN A 419 -33.62 -23.16 -2.71
CA ASN A 419 -32.89 -21.89 -2.68
C ASN A 419 -32.55 -21.40 -4.09
N ASP A 420 -33.60 -20.97 -4.81
CA ASP A 420 -33.54 -20.39 -6.15
C ASP A 420 -32.48 -19.27 -6.30
N GLN A 421 -32.32 -18.45 -5.27
CA GLN A 421 -31.38 -17.32 -5.29
C GLN A 421 -29.94 -17.81 -5.33
N ALA A 422 -29.58 -18.77 -4.47
CA ALA A 422 -28.25 -19.35 -4.44
C ALA A 422 -27.96 -20.16 -5.72
N LEU A 423 -28.93 -20.93 -6.21
CA LEU A 423 -28.79 -21.68 -7.45
C LEU A 423 -28.47 -20.76 -8.64
N ARG A 424 -29.22 -19.66 -8.82
CA ARG A 424 -28.95 -18.68 -9.88
C ARG A 424 -27.59 -18.00 -9.71
N PHE A 425 -27.17 -17.75 -8.47
CA PHE A 425 -25.86 -17.19 -8.17
C PHE A 425 -24.73 -18.12 -8.66
N TYR A 426 -24.78 -19.40 -8.33
CA TYR A 426 -23.77 -20.37 -8.77
C TYR A 426 -23.79 -20.58 -10.28
N GLN A 427 -24.97 -20.70 -10.90
CA GLN A 427 -25.10 -20.81 -12.34
C GLN A 427 -24.52 -19.59 -13.09
N HIS A 428 -24.72 -18.38 -12.56
CA HIS A 428 -24.12 -17.17 -13.14
C HIS A 428 -22.58 -17.17 -13.06
N LEU A 429 -22.01 -17.87 -12.08
CA LEU A 429 -20.57 -18.08 -11.95
C LEU A 429 -20.06 -19.24 -12.81
N GLY A 430 -20.94 -19.97 -13.51
CA GLY A 430 -20.59 -21.06 -14.42
C GLY A 430 -20.61 -22.44 -13.79
N PHE A 431 -21.25 -22.60 -12.62
CA PHE A 431 -21.49 -23.92 -12.03
C PHE A 431 -22.66 -24.62 -12.72
N GLU A 432 -22.50 -25.91 -12.97
CA GLU A 432 -23.50 -26.78 -13.59
C GLU A 432 -23.96 -27.84 -12.59
N ILE A 433 -25.23 -28.25 -12.69
CA ILE A 433 -25.80 -29.30 -11.84
C ILE A 433 -25.28 -30.66 -12.35
N ILE A 434 -24.62 -31.40 -11.46
CA ILE A 434 -24.05 -32.73 -11.74
C ILE A 434 -24.77 -33.87 -11.02
N GLY A 435 -25.62 -33.54 -10.03
CA GLY A 435 -26.37 -34.51 -9.26
C GLY A 435 -27.47 -33.89 -8.40
N ARG A 436 -28.33 -34.74 -7.84
CA ARG A 436 -29.41 -34.35 -6.93
C ARG A 436 -29.72 -35.48 -5.95
N ASP A 437 -29.81 -35.12 -4.67
CA ASP A 437 -30.30 -35.98 -3.60
C ASP A 437 -31.71 -35.56 -3.17
N GLU A 438 -32.57 -36.53 -2.81
CA GLU A 438 -33.94 -36.26 -2.38
C GLU A 438 -34.04 -35.69 -0.95
N THR A 439 -33.01 -35.90 -0.14
CA THR A 439 -32.99 -35.51 1.28
C THR A 439 -31.68 -34.83 1.66
N ASP A 440 -31.69 -34.06 2.75
CA ASP A 440 -30.46 -33.52 3.34
C ASP A 440 -29.62 -34.63 4.01
N SER A 441 -28.45 -34.25 4.53
CA SER A 441 -27.54 -35.16 5.26
C SER A 441 -28.13 -35.75 6.55
N MET A 442 -29.29 -35.25 7.00
CA MET A 442 -30.04 -35.78 8.15
C MET A 442 -31.28 -36.59 7.72
N GLY A 443 -31.49 -36.81 6.42
CA GLY A 443 -32.64 -37.55 5.89
C GLY A 443 -33.95 -36.76 5.88
N LYS A 444 -33.91 -35.43 6.06
CA LYS A 444 -35.10 -34.58 5.95
C LYS A 444 -35.43 -34.27 4.49
N PRO A 445 -36.70 -34.01 4.13
CA PRO A 445 -37.14 -33.80 2.75
C PRO A 445 -36.77 -32.40 2.24
N TYR A 446 -35.47 -32.13 2.20
CA TYR A 446 -34.86 -30.89 1.74
C TYR A 446 -33.86 -31.26 0.64
N PRO A 447 -34.30 -31.35 -0.63
CA PRO A 447 -33.47 -31.83 -1.71
C PRO A 447 -32.21 -30.97 -1.89
N ILE A 448 -31.09 -31.64 -2.18
CA ILE A 448 -29.79 -31.00 -2.40
C ILE A 448 -29.38 -31.18 -3.85
N LEU A 449 -28.97 -30.11 -4.50
CA LEU A 449 -28.34 -30.11 -5.81
C LEU A 449 -26.83 -30.07 -5.63
N HIS A 450 -26.13 -30.99 -6.30
CA HIS A 450 -24.68 -30.99 -6.37
C HIS A 450 -24.24 -30.24 -7.62
N LEU A 451 -23.43 -29.20 -7.45
CA LEU A 451 -22.95 -28.38 -8.54
C LEU A 451 -21.43 -28.45 -8.64
N GLN A 452 -20.93 -28.36 -9.87
CA GLN A 452 -19.50 -28.25 -10.15
C GLN A 452 -19.25 -27.16 -11.19
N LEU A 453 -18.16 -26.40 -11.02
CA LEU A 453 -17.73 -25.43 -12.01
C LEU A 453 -17.36 -26.12 -13.33
N ALA A 454 -17.91 -25.64 -14.44
CA ALA A 454 -17.61 -26.18 -15.75
C ALA A 454 -16.10 -26.12 -16.07
N ASP A 455 -15.57 -27.16 -16.71
CA ASP A 455 -14.12 -27.29 -16.97
C ASP A 455 -13.54 -26.12 -17.80
N ASP A 456 -14.34 -25.48 -18.66
CA ASP A 456 -13.94 -24.30 -19.44
C ASP A 456 -13.89 -23.00 -18.62
N LYS A 457 -14.35 -23.05 -17.37
CA LYS A 457 -14.40 -21.93 -16.41
C LYS A 457 -13.42 -22.06 -15.24
N LYS A 458 -12.70 -23.18 -15.15
CA LYS A 458 -11.70 -23.45 -14.10
C LYS A 458 -10.46 -22.58 -14.23
#